data_AF-A0A963LT25-F1
#
_entry.id   AF-A0A963LT25-F1
#
_cell.length_a   1.000
_cell.length_b   1.000
_cell.length_c   1.000
_cell.angle_alpha   90.00
_cell.angle_beta   90.00
_cell.angle_gamma   90.00
#
_symmetry.space_group_name_H-M   'P 1'
#
loop_
_entity.id
_entity.type
_entity.pdbx_description
1 polymer ?
#
loop_
_entity_poly.entity_id
_entity_poly.type
_entity_poly.pdbx_seq_one_letter_code
_entity_poly.pdbx_strand_id
1 'polypeptide(L)'
;MDFERFVMVGRSGERSRREMVRVGAVLLFLVGIVLFLTSRSGQIHFSLVVAAMIGGYMALNIGANDVANNVGPAVGSRALTLGGAIVVAAIFEMAGALIAGGDVVGTIKSGIITPSAIVDKEIFIWLMTAALLAGALWLNIATASGAPVSTTHSIVGGVLGAGIAAGGWGIANWGEMAKIAASWV
;
A
#
# COMPACT_ATOMS: atom_id res chain seq x y z
N MET A 1 -24.71 28.71 -25.67
CA MET A 1 -25.02 28.06 -24.38
C MET A 1 -25.21 26.55 -24.48
N ASP A 2 -25.81 25.99 -25.55
CA ASP A 2 -26.02 24.53 -25.65
C ASP A 2 -24.77 23.71 -26.00
N PHE A 3 -23.88 24.22 -26.85
CA PHE A 3 -22.68 23.48 -27.27
C PHE A 3 -21.72 23.18 -26.10
N GLU A 4 -21.59 24.10 -25.14
CA GLU A 4 -20.81 23.87 -23.93
C GLU A 4 -21.46 22.83 -23.00
N ARG A 5 -22.80 22.75 -22.94
CA ARG A 5 -23.48 21.68 -22.20
C ARG A 5 -23.24 20.31 -22.84
N PHE A 6 -23.27 20.20 -24.17
CA PHE A 6 -22.97 18.94 -24.85
C PHE A 6 -21.51 18.49 -24.64
N VAL A 7 -20.55 19.42 -24.69
CA VAL A 7 -19.14 19.13 -24.40
C VAL A 7 -18.93 18.77 -22.92
N MET A 8 -19.59 19.46 -21.99
CA MET A 8 -19.53 19.14 -20.55
C MET A 8 -20.17 17.79 -20.22
N VAL A 9 -21.30 17.44 -20.86
CA VAL A 9 -21.95 16.13 -20.71
C VAL A 9 -21.06 15.01 -21.29
N GLY A 10 -20.43 15.24 -22.45
CA GLY A 10 -19.46 14.31 -23.04
C GLY A 10 -18.24 14.08 -22.15
N ARG A 11 -17.61 15.15 -21.63
CA ARG A 11 -16.47 15.07 -20.70
C ARG A 11 -16.85 14.45 -19.35
N SER A 12 -18.07 14.70 -18.89
CA SER A 12 -18.62 14.06 -17.67
C SER A 12 -18.80 12.55 -17.86
N GLY A 13 -19.30 12.12 -19.04
CA GLY A 13 -19.41 10.71 -19.40
C GLY A 13 -18.07 9.99 -19.50
N GLU A 14 -17.06 10.63 -20.09
CA GLU A 14 -15.70 10.08 -20.17
C GLU A 14 -15.01 9.98 -18.81
N ARG A 15 -15.17 10.99 -17.95
CA ARG A 15 -14.68 10.98 -16.56
C ARG A 15 -15.34 9.86 -15.76
N SER A 16 -16.67 9.77 -15.83
CA SER A 16 -17.46 8.73 -15.17
C SER A 16 -17.03 7.33 -15.60
N ARG A 17 -16.87 7.09 -16.92
CA ARG A 17 -16.39 5.82 -17.47
C ARG A 17 -15.00 5.46 -16.96
N ARG A 18 -14.08 6.42 -16.90
CA ARG A 18 -12.70 6.19 -16.43
C ARG A 18 -12.65 5.85 -14.94
N GLU A 19 -13.45 6.54 -14.12
CA GLU A 19 -13.59 6.22 -12.70
C GLU A 19 -14.22 4.83 -12.50
N MET A 20 -15.25 4.47 -13.28
CA MET A 20 -15.85 3.14 -13.25
C MET A 20 -14.84 2.03 -13.56
N VAL A 21 -14.00 2.23 -14.58
CA VAL A 21 -12.94 1.27 -14.94
C VAL A 21 -11.91 1.16 -13.82
N ARG A 22 -11.50 2.28 -13.21
CA ARG A 22 -10.54 2.29 -12.10
C ARG A 22 -11.09 1.55 -10.89
N VAL A 23 -12.31 1.89 -10.45
CA VAL A 23 -12.96 1.23 -9.31
C VAL A 23 -13.19 -0.25 -9.61
N GLY A 24 -13.64 -0.58 -10.83
CA GLY A 24 -13.80 -1.97 -11.27
C GLY A 24 -12.50 -2.77 -11.21
N ALA A 25 -11.38 -2.19 -11.67
CA ALA A 25 -10.07 -2.84 -11.62
C ALA A 25 -9.60 -3.09 -10.17
N VAL A 26 -9.79 -2.12 -9.27
CA VAL A 26 -9.47 -2.28 -7.84
C VAL A 26 -10.32 -3.39 -7.22
N LEU A 27 -11.63 -3.40 -7.46
CA LEU A 27 -12.52 -4.43 -6.94
C LEU A 27 -12.16 -5.82 -7.47
N LEU A 28 -11.87 -5.94 -8.77
CA LEU A 28 -11.43 -7.20 -9.38
C LEU A 28 -10.11 -7.69 -8.78
N PHE A 29 -9.16 -6.78 -8.54
CA PHE A 29 -7.91 -7.13 -7.88
C PHE A 29 -8.15 -7.68 -6.46
N LEU A 30 -8.98 -7.00 -5.66
CA LEU A 30 -9.32 -7.45 -4.31
C LEU A 30 -10.07 -8.78 -4.29
N VAL A 31 -11.02 -8.99 -5.21
CA VAL A 31 -11.72 -10.27 -5.38
C VAL A 31 -10.73 -11.37 -5.80
N GLY A 32 -9.79 -11.04 -6.69
CA GLY A 32 -8.72 -11.94 -7.10
C GLY A 32 -7.85 -12.41 -5.93
N ILE A 33 -7.54 -11.53 -4.98
CA ILE A 33 -6.83 -11.90 -3.74
C ILE A 33 -7.65 -12.92 -2.95
N VAL A 34 -8.95 -12.66 -2.74
CA VAL A 34 -9.82 -13.56 -1.98
C VAL A 34 -9.89 -14.93 -2.65
N LEU A 35 -10.15 -14.99 -3.96
CA LEU A 35 -10.20 -16.24 -4.73
C LEU A 35 -8.88 -17.00 -4.70
N PHE A 36 -7.75 -16.29 -4.79
CA PHE A 36 -6.44 -16.91 -4.68
C PHE A 36 -6.24 -17.55 -3.30
N LEU A 37 -6.59 -16.84 -2.22
CA LEU A 37 -6.48 -17.36 -0.86
C LEU A 37 -7.39 -18.57 -0.64
N THR A 38 -8.65 -18.50 -1.06
CA THR A 38 -9.58 -19.64 -0.93
C THR A 38 -9.12 -20.87 -1.72
N SER A 39 -8.45 -20.68 -2.86
CA SER A 39 -7.88 -21.79 -3.64
C SER A 39 -6.65 -22.45 -2.99
N ARG A 40 -5.96 -21.74 -2.09
CA ARG A 40 -4.69 -22.18 -1.47
C ARG A 40 -4.88 -22.68 -0.05
N SER A 41 -5.65 -21.97 0.77
CA SER A 41 -5.95 -22.36 2.14
C SER A 41 -7.29 -23.10 2.15
N GLY A 42 -7.26 -24.42 2.26
CA GLY A 42 -8.49 -25.24 2.39
C GLY A 42 -9.38 -24.87 3.58
N GLN A 43 -8.92 -23.99 4.49
CA GLN A 43 -9.71 -23.31 5.52
C GLN A 43 -9.54 -21.80 5.41
N ILE A 44 -10.66 -21.07 5.38
CA ILE A 44 -10.67 -19.61 5.28
C ILE A 44 -10.72 -19.03 6.70
N HIS A 45 -9.60 -18.47 7.16
CA HIS A 45 -9.61 -17.62 8.35
C HIS A 45 -10.11 -16.23 7.98
N PHE A 46 -11.17 -15.76 8.64
CA PHE A 46 -11.75 -14.44 8.36
C PHE A 46 -10.74 -13.31 8.54
N SER A 47 -9.92 -13.36 9.61
CA SER A 47 -8.86 -12.39 9.88
C SER A 47 -7.83 -12.31 8.75
N LEU A 48 -7.46 -13.45 8.14
CA LEU A 48 -6.54 -13.50 7.01
C LEU A 48 -7.13 -12.86 5.75
N VAL A 49 -8.42 -13.09 5.46
CA VAL A 49 -9.09 -12.49 4.29
C VAL A 49 -9.11 -10.96 4.42
N VAL A 50 -9.47 -10.45 5.60
CA VAL A 50 -9.50 -9.02 5.86
C VAL A 50 -8.10 -8.41 5.78
N ALA A 51 -7.10 -9.05 6.41
CA ALA A 51 -5.72 -8.60 6.36
C ALA A 51 -5.17 -8.55 4.93
N ALA A 52 -5.48 -9.55 4.11
CA ALA A 52 -5.04 -9.61 2.72
C ALA A 52 -5.74 -8.59 1.82
N MET A 53 -7.04 -8.33 2.03
CA MET A 53 -7.74 -7.26 1.31
C MET A 53 -7.15 -5.89 1.65
N ILE A 54 -6.87 -5.62 2.93
CA ILE A 54 -6.25 -4.37 3.37
C ILE A 54 -4.81 -4.27 2.89
N GLY A 55 -4.05 -5.36 2.92
CA GLY A 55 -2.70 -5.42 2.35
C GLY A 55 -2.68 -5.18 0.85
N GLY A 56 -3.65 -5.74 0.10
CA GLY A 56 -3.84 -5.47 -1.32
C GLY A 56 -4.19 -4.01 -1.59
N TYR A 57 -5.06 -3.42 -0.77
CA TYR A 57 -5.37 -1.99 -0.83
C TYR A 57 -4.13 -1.13 -0.56
N MET A 58 -3.32 -1.46 0.45
CA MET A 58 -2.04 -0.79 0.70
C MET A 58 -1.10 -0.90 -0.51
N ALA A 59 -0.96 -2.09 -1.11
CA ALA A 59 -0.09 -2.31 -2.27
C ALA A 59 -0.51 -1.45 -3.48
N LEU A 60 -1.81 -1.31 -3.73
CA LEU A 60 -2.32 -0.40 -4.77
C LEU A 60 -1.96 1.06 -4.49
N ASN A 61 -2.05 1.50 -3.23
CA ASN A 61 -1.70 2.87 -2.84
C ASN A 61 -0.19 3.13 -2.94
N ILE A 62 0.65 2.16 -2.56
CA ILE A 62 2.10 2.23 -2.76
C ILE A 62 2.41 2.42 -4.25
N GLY A 63 1.86 1.56 -5.12
CA GLY A 63 2.08 1.68 -6.56
C GLY A 63 1.61 3.03 -7.13
N ALA A 64 0.47 3.56 -6.67
CA ALA A 64 -0.03 4.85 -7.11
C ALA A 64 0.83 6.04 -6.63
N ASN A 65 1.38 5.96 -5.42
CA ASN A 65 2.26 6.99 -4.86
C ASN A 65 3.66 6.95 -5.49
N ASP A 66 4.22 5.76 -5.69
CA ASP A 66 5.63 5.57 -6.05
C ASP A 66 5.86 5.60 -7.57
N VAL A 67 4.82 5.42 -8.39
CA VAL A 67 4.95 5.50 -9.86
C VAL A 67 5.51 6.85 -10.31
N ALA A 68 5.12 7.96 -9.65
CA ALA A 68 5.66 9.27 -9.98
C ALA A 68 7.17 9.35 -9.74
N ASN A 69 7.66 8.67 -8.70
CA ASN A 69 9.07 8.68 -8.31
C ASN A 69 9.93 7.81 -9.23
N ASN A 70 9.42 6.65 -9.67
CA ASN A 70 10.18 5.71 -10.49
C ASN A 70 10.13 5.99 -12.01
N VAL A 71 8.98 6.43 -12.56
CA VAL A 71 8.87 6.72 -14.01
C VAL A 71 9.11 8.18 -14.36
N GLY A 72 9.05 9.10 -13.38
CA GLY A 72 9.16 10.54 -13.59
C GLY A 72 10.38 10.96 -14.42
N PRO A 73 11.61 10.54 -14.04
CA PRO A 73 12.81 10.88 -14.82
C PRO A 73 12.83 10.29 -16.23
N ALA A 74 12.38 9.05 -16.41
CA ALA A 74 12.39 8.37 -17.71
C ALA A 74 11.39 8.99 -18.70
N VAL A 75 10.22 9.38 -18.21
CA VAL A 75 9.20 10.07 -19.02
C VAL A 75 9.56 11.55 -19.22
N GLY A 76 10.05 12.22 -18.17
CA GLY A 76 10.43 13.64 -18.20
C GLY A 76 11.63 13.93 -19.12
N SER A 77 12.58 13.02 -19.20
CA SER A 77 13.71 13.08 -20.16
C SER A 77 13.33 12.68 -21.59
N ARG A 78 12.08 12.23 -21.81
CA ARG A 78 11.59 11.67 -23.08
C ARG A 78 12.31 10.39 -23.53
N ALA A 79 12.97 9.68 -22.61
CA ALA A 79 13.58 8.40 -22.89
C ALA A 79 12.52 7.30 -23.12
N LEU A 80 11.40 7.36 -22.40
CA LEU A 80 10.27 6.43 -22.53
C LEU A 80 8.93 7.18 -22.59
N THR A 81 7.95 6.56 -23.25
CA THR A 81 6.55 6.98 -23.13
C THR A 81 6.02 6.60 -21.75
N LEU A 82 4.96 7.28 -21.28
CA LEU A 82 4.31 6.94 -20.01
C LEU A 82 3.87 5.47 -19.95
N GLY A 83 3.28 4.96 -21.04
CA GLY A 83 2.87 3.56 -21.12
C GLY A 83 4.05 2.58 -21.04
N GLY A 84 5.13 2.85 -21.78
CA GLY A 84 6.33 2.01 -21.73
C GLY A 84 6.98 2.03 -20.34
N ALA A 85 7.07 3.20 -19.71
CA ALA A 85 7.63 3.34 -18.38
C ALA A 85 6.81 2.58 -17.31
N ILE A 86 5.47 2.62 -17.39
CA ILE A 86 4.60 1.87 -16.46
C ILE A 86 4.81 0.35 -16.60
N VAL A 87 4.96 -0.18 -17.82
CA VAL A 87 5.21 -1.62 -18.03
C VAL A 87 6.54 -2.05 -17.42
N VAL A 88 7.59 -1.26 -17.64
CA VAL A 88 8.91 -1.51 -17.05
C VAL A 88 8.82 -1.45 -15.53
N ALA A 89 8.21 -0.40 -14.98
CA ALA A 89 8.01 -0.26 -13.54
C ALA A 89 7.26 -1.47 -12.96
N ALA A 90 6.14 -1.89 -13.57
CA ALA A 90 5.37 -3.04 -13.09
C ALA A 90 6.20 -4.33 -13.01
N ILE A 91 7.06 -4.61 -14.00
CA ILE A 91 7.92 -5.80 -14.01
C ILE A 91 8.97 -5.72 -12.91
N PHE A 92 9.71 -4.60 -12.83
CA PHE A 92 10.84 -4.49 -11.91
C PHE A 92 10.41 -4.27 -10.46
N GLU A 93 9.32 -3.55 -10.19
CA GLU A 93 8.75 -3.40 -8.85
C GLU A 93 8.24 -4.75 -8.31
N MET A 94 7.52 -5.51 -9.14
CA MET A 94 7.08 -6.86 -8.76
C MET A 94 8.26 -7.79 -8.54
N ALA A 95 9.27 -7.76 -9.43
CA ALA A 95 10.47 -8.57 -9.27
C ALA A 95 11.21 -8.21 -7.97
N GLY A 96 11.44 -6.92 -7.71
CA GLY A 96 12.06 -6.42 -6.48
C GLY A 96 11.33 -6.87 -5.23
N ALA A 97 10.01 -6.74 -5.20
CA ALA A 97 9.18 -7.19 -4.09
C ALA A 97 9.32 -8.69 -3.82
N LEU A 98 9.44 -9.52 -4.87
CA LEU A 98 9.57 -10.97 -4.74
C LEU A 98 10.99 -11.43 -4.38
N ILE A 99 12.03 -10.79 -4.91
CA ILE A 99 13.43 -11.22 -4.73
C ILE A 99 14.10 -10.63 -3.50
N ALA A 100 13.76 -9.39 -3.14
CA ALA A 100 14.45 -8.60 -2.11
C ALA A 100 13.51 -8.06 -1.02
N GLY A 101 12.19 -8.23 -1.16
CA GLY A 101 11.23 -7.71 -0.18
C GLY A 101 11.23 -8.42 1.18
N GLY A 102 11.83 -9.62 1.26
CA GLY A 102 11.79 -10.47 2.47
C GLY A 102 12.38 -9.81 3.72
N ASP A 103 13.54 -9.16 3.59
CA ASP A 103 14.26 -8.53 4.71
C ASP A 103 13.48 -7.33 5.28
N VAL A 104 12.88 -6.54 4.39
CA VAL A 104 12.02 -5.41 4.77
C VAL A 104 10.77 -5.90 5.48
N VAL A 105 10.10 -6.93 4.94
CA VAL A 105 8.92 -7.54 5.59
C VAL A 105 9.28 -8.10 6.97
N GLY A 106 10.45 -8.72 7.12
CA GLY A 106 10.96 -9.21 8.41
C GLY A 106 11.10 -8.07 9.44
N THR A 107 11.69 -6.96 9.00
CA THR A 107 11.89 -5.76 9.83
C THR A 107 10.54 -5.13 10.23
N ILE A 108 9.61 -4.96 9.29
CA ILE A 108 8.28 -4.40 9.58
C ILE A 108 7.49 -5.30 10.53
N LYS A 109 7.56 -6.62 10.37
CA LYS A 109 6.80 -7.57 11.19
C LYS A 109 7.33 -7.70 12.62
N SER A 110 8.64 -7.58 12.84
CA SER A 110 9.26 -7.97 14.12
C SER A 110 10.41 -7.11 14.61
N GLY A 111 10.93 -6.20 13.78
CA GLY A 111 12.00 -5.28 14.15
C GLY A 111 11.50 -4.03 14.90
N ILE A 112 10.30 -3.54 14.56
CA ILE A 112 9.74 -2.28 15.10
C ILE A 112 9.12 -2.47 16.48
N ILE A 113 8.33 -3.54 16.63
CA ILE A 113 7.63 -3.90 17.87
C ILE A 113 7.98 -5.32 18.24
N THR A 114 7.99 -5.62 19.54
CA THR A 114 8.35 -6.95 20.06
C THR A 114 7.13 -7.89 20.00
N PRO A 115 7.04 -8.85 19.06
CA PRO A 115 5.82 -9.65 18.89
C PRO A 115 5.56 -10.57 20.07
N SER A 116 6.61 -11.02 20.77
CA SER A 116 6.50 -11.86 21.97
C SER A 116 5.86 -11.16 23.17
N ALA A 117 5.79 -9.82 23.15
CA ALA A 117 5.05 -9.07 24.17
C ALA A 117 3.53 -9.13 23.94
N ILE A 118 3.08 -9.56 22.76
CA ILE A 118 1.67 -9.76 22.42
C ILE A 118 1.38 -11.26 22.49
N VAL A 119 0.80 -11.68 23.61
CA VAL A 119 0.54 -13.10 23.91
C VAL A 119 -0.48 -13.72 22.94
N ASP A 120 -1.46 -12.93 22.50
CA ASP A 120 -2.53 -13.38 21.61
C ASP A 120 -2.20 -13.09 20.13
N LYS A 121 -2.15 -14.15 19.33
CA LYS A 121 -1.88 -14.08 17.89
C LYS A 121 -2.97 -13.33 17.12
N GLU A 122 -4.23 -13.43 17.52
CA GLU A 122 -5.32 -12.70 16.88
C GLU A 122 -5.18 -11.19 17.13
N ILE A 123 -4.81 -10.79 18.35
CA ILE A 123 -4.52 -9.37 18.66
C ILE A 123 -3.38 -8.86 17.76
N PHE A 124 -2.32 -9.64 17.58
CA PHE A 124 -1.22 -9.27 16.70
C PHE A 124 -1.65 -9.11 15.23
N ILE A 125 -2.50 -10.01 14.72
CA ILE A 125 -3.04 -9.92 13.35
C ILE A 125 -3.86 -8.64 13.18
N TRP A 126 -4.77 -8.33 14.11
CA TRP A 126 -5.60 -7.13 14.04
C TRP A 126 -4.78 -5.85 14.20
N LEU A 127 -3.75 -5.85 15.04
CA LEU A 127 -2.80 -4.75 15.18
C LEU A 127 -2.09 -4.45 13.87
N MET A 128 -1.49 -5.46 13.24
CA MET A 128 -0.78 -5.29 11.96
C MET A 128 -1.74 -4.90 10.83
N THR A 129 -2.97 -5.41 10.86
CA THR A 129 -4.03 -5.05 9.92
C THR A 129 -4.44 -3.59 10.08
N ALA A 130 -4.55 -3.09 11.32
CA ALA A 130 -4.83 -1.69 11.60
C ALA A 130 -3.68 -0.77 11.13
N ALA A 131 -2.43 -1.18 11.32
CA ALA A 131 -1.26 -0.46 10.81
C ALA A 131 -1.27 -0.35 9.28
N LEU A 132 -1.58 -1.45 8.57
CA LEU A 132 -1.74 -1.44 7.12
C LEU A 132 -2.87 -0.53 6.66
N LEU A 133 -4.03 -0.58 7.34
CA LEU A 133 -5.17 0.27 7.01
C LEU A 133 -4.85 1.75 7.21
N ALA A 134 -4.24 2.10 8.34
CA ALA A 134 -3.83 3.47 8.64
C ALA A 134 -2.85 4.01 7.57
N GLY A 135 -1.83 3.21 7.23
CA GLY A 135 -0.88 3.55 6.17
C GLY A 135 -1.57 3.71 4.81
N ALA A 136 -2.46 2.79 4.45
CA ALA A 136 -3.16 2.82 3.16
C ALA A 136 -4.08 4.05 3.04
N LEU A 137 -4.84 4.37 4.08
CA LEU A 137 -5.69 5.55 4.11
C LEU A 137 -4.87 6.84 4.01
N TRP A 138 -3.75 6.92 4.74
CA TRP A 138 -2.86 8.08 4.66
C TRP A 138 -2.27 8.26 3.26
N LEU A 139 -1.74 7.18 2.67
CA LEU A 139 -1.22 7.23 1.30
C LEU A 139 -2.30 7.59 0.28
N ASN A 140 -3.52 7.09 0.46
CA ASN A 140 -4.63 7.42 -0.42
C ASN A 140 -4.96 8.92 -0.38
N ILE A 141 -5.03 9.50 0.82
CA ILE A 141 -5.27 10.93 1.02
C ILE A 141 -4.13 11.77 0.43
N ALA A 142 -2.87 11.38 0.67
CA ALA A 142 -1.70 12.08 0.14
C ALA A 142 -1.65 12.04 -1.39
N THR A 143 -1.87 10.86 -1.98
CA THR A 143 -1.91 10.66 -3.43
C THR A 143 -3.07 11.45 -4.06
N ALA A 144 -4.25 11.44 -3.45
CA ALA A 144 -5.40 12.23 -3.92
C ALA A 144 -5.13 13.75 -3.88
N SER A 145 -4.29 14.18 -2.93
CA SER A 145 -3.86 15.57 -2.78
C SER A 145 -2.64 15.93 -3.65
N GLY A 146 -2.08 14.96 -4.39
CA GLY A 146 -0.87 15.14 -5.21
C GLY A 146 0.41 15.35 -4.40
N ALA A 147 0.40 15.05 -3.10
CA ALA A 147 1.56 15.18 -2.23
C ALA A 147 2.44 13.92 -2.31
N PRO A 148 3.71 14.01 -2.72
CA PRO A 148 4.62 12.88 -2.64
C PRO A 148 4.97 12.62 -1.18
N VAL A 149 4.64 11.43 -0.68
CA VAL A 149 4.93 11.02 0.70
C VAL A 149 5.71 9.71 0.74
N SER A 150 6.42 9.46 1.84
CA SER A 150 7.17 8.22 2.04
C SER A 150 6.24 7.09 2.49
N THR A 151 6.17 6.02 1.69
CA THR A 151 5.43 4.79 2.02
C THR A 151 6.06 4.07 3.22
N THR A 152 7.39 4.07 3.32
CA THR A 152 8.14 3.49 4.45
C THR A 152 7.86 4.22 5.77
N HIS A 153 7.89 5.56 5.80
CA HIS A 153 7.55 6.32 7.00
C HIS A 153 6.11 6.03 7.45
N SER A 154 5.20 5.92 6.48
CA SER A 154 3.78 5.67 6.73
C SER A 154 3.55 4.33 7.41
N ILE A 155 4.14 3.24 6.90
CA ILE A 155 3.96 1.91 7.50
C ILE A 155 4.74 1.74 8.80
N VAL A 156 5.96 2.28 8.91
CA VAL A 156 6.75 2.23 10.15
C VAL A 156 6.04 2.97 11.27
N GLY A 157 5.53 4.18 10.99
CA GLY A 157 4.72 4.94 11.93
C GLY A 157 3.41 4.24 12.30
N GLY A 158 2.74 3.62 11.32
CA GLY A 158 1.53 2.83 11.54
C GLY A 158 1.76 1.64 12.48
N VAL A 159 2.83 0.87 12.27
CA VAL A 159 3.19 -0.28 13.12
C VAL A 159 3.59 0.17 14.52
N LEU A 160 4.41 1.22 14.63
CA LEU A 160 4.82 1.78 15.92
C LEU A 160 3.59 2.28 16.72
N GLY A 161 2.72 3.05 16.08
CA GLY A 161 1.51 3.61 16.69
C GLY A 161 0.54 2.52 17.13
N ALA A 162 0.26 1.54 16.27
CA ALA A 162 -0.59 0.39 16.61
C ALA A 162 0.01 -0.46 17.73
N GLY A 163 1.33 -0.65 17.70
CA GLY A 163 2.12 -1.26 18.78
C GLY A 163 1.90 -0.58 20.12
N ILE A 164 2.21 0.71 20.21
CA ILE A 164 2.09 1.50 21.44
C ILE A 164 0.65 1.52 21.94
N ALA A 165 -0.34 1.59 21.04
CA ALA A 165 -1.75 1.54 21.42
C ALA A 165 -2.14 0.20 22.07
N ALA A 166 -1.55 -0.92 21.62
CA ALA A 166 -1.86 -2.25 22.13
C ALA A 166 -1.06 -2.65 23.38
N GLY A 167 0.21 -2.24 23.49
CA GLY A 167 1.15 -2.72 24.50
C GLY A 167 1.89 -1.64 25.27
N GLY A 168 1.57 -0.36 25.06
CA GLY A 168 2.29 0.78 25.65
C GLY A 168 3.68 1.01 25.06
N TRP A 169 4.39 2.02 25.55
CA TRP A 169 5.70 2.43 25.02
C TRP A 169 6.80 1.37 25.11
N GLY A 170 6.67 0.41 26.03
CA GLY A 170 7.64 -0.66 26.25
C GLY A 170 7.66 -1.74 25.17
N ILE A 171 6.65 -1.80 24.31
CA ILE A 171 6.59 -2.79 23.22
C ILE A 171 7.49 -2.43 22.03
N ALA A 172 7.78 -1.14 21.89
CA ALA A 172 8.55 -0.60 20.78
C ALA A 172 10.04 -0.89 20.97
N ASN A 173 10.69 -1.33 19.91
CA ASN A 173 12.14 -1.50 19.90
C ASN A 173 12.80 -0.16 19.55
N TRP A 174 13.04 0.66 20.55
CA TRP A 174 13.63 2.00 20.38
C TRP A 174 15.02 1.98 19.75
N GLY A 175 15.80 0.92 20.02
CA GLY A 175 17.12 0.75 19.41
C GLY A 175 17.02 0.54 17.90
N GLU A 176 16.11 -0.31 17.44
CA GLU A 176 15.88 -0.52 16.01
C GLU A 176 15.22 0.68 15.34
N MET A 177 14.25 1.31 16.00
CA MET A 177 13.64 2.56 15.53
C MET A 177 14.67 3.67 15.35
N ALA A 178 15.67 3.78 16.24
CA ALA A 178 16.74 4.75 16.10
C ALA A 178 17.62 4.47 14.87
N LYS A 179 17.94 3.20 14.58
CA LYS A 179 18.69 2.83 13.37
C LYS A 179 17.89 3.12 12.09
N ILE A 180 16.59 2.79 12.11
CA ILE A 180 15.69 3.08 11.00
C ILE A 180 15.60 4.60 10.76
N ALA A 181 15.42 5.39 11.82
CA ALA A 181 15.37 6.84 11.70
C ALA A 181 16.71 7.44 11.24
N ALA A 182 17.83 6.89 11.70
CA ALA A 182 19.16 7.31 11.28
C ALA A 182 19.45 6.99 9.81
N SER A 183 18.85 5.96 9.22
CA SER A 183 19.03 5.65 7.79
C SER A 183 18.21 6.56 6.87
N TRP A 184 17.31 7.39 7.41
CA TRP A 184 16.49 8.33 6.65
C TRP A 184 17.14 9.72 6.47
N VAL A 185 18.22 10.01 7.20
CA VAL A 185 18.94 11.29 7.20
C VAL A 185 20.27 11.15 6.48
#